data_AF-A0A4R0EC86-F1
#
_entry.id   AF-A0A4R0EC86-F1
#
_cell.length_a   1.000
_cell.length_b   1.000
_cell.length_c   1.000
_cell.angle_alpha   90.00
_cell.angle_beta   90.00
_cell.angle_gamma   90.00
#
_symmetry.space_group_name_H-M   'P 1'
#
loop_
_entity.id
_entity.type
_entity.pdbx_description
1 polymer ?
#
loop_
_entity_poly.entity_id
_entity_poly.type
_entity_poly.pdbx_seq_one_letter_code
_entity_poly.pdbx_strand_id
1 'polypeptide(L)'
;MAINLIAVVSTGCQLISPLFVDYNGVRGDVASWINNQQLLSMQQKRSLAQLSKAQQKLYQIEQIPEDQKLAIAKQNQIALHCAYQQLTEHKIKQLQAMVFGQDKKDAILKKYAQEFPQIKLAASAIQCE
;
A
#
# COMPACT_ATOMS: atom_id res chain seq x y z
N MET A 1 -35.85 2.16 50.68
CA MET A 1 -34.67 1.40 50.20
C MET A 1 -34.35 1.88 48.79
N ALA A 2 -33.28 2.65 48.62
CA ALA A 2 -32.84 3.14 47.31
C ALA A 2 -31.64 2.29 46.87
N ILE A 3 -31.80 1.55 45.79
CA ILE A 3 -30.73 0.72 45.20
C ILE A 3 -29.83 1.67 44.39
N ASN A 4 -28.67 1.98 44.93
CA ASN A 4 -27.61 2.68 44.21
C ASN A 4 -27.00 1.72 43.18
N LEU A 5 -27.24 1.99 41.90
CA LEU A 5 -26.64 1.29 40.78
C LEU A 5 -25.20 1.80 40.61
N ILE A 6 -24.21 0.98 40.99
CA ILE A 6 -22.79 1.28 40.77
C ILE A 6 -22.50 1.06 39.28
N ALA A 7 -22.30 2.16 38.54
CA ALA A 7 -21.79 2.12 37.17
C ALA A 7 -20.29 1.75 37.20
N VAL A 8 -19.98 0.49 36.95
CA VAL A 8 -18.61 0.04 36.70
C VAL A 8 -18.22 0.48 35.28
N VAL A 9 -17.50 1.60 35.19
CA VAL A 9 -16.88 2.04 33.94
C VAL A 9 -15.58 1.24 33.78
N SER A 10 -15.67 0.07 33.15
CA SER A 10 -14.51 -0.72 32.78
C SER A 10 -13.81 -0.06 31.58
N THR A 11 -12.83 0.80 31.85
CA THR A 11 -11.85 1.20 30.84
C THR A 11 -10.95 0.01 30.52
N GLY A 12 -11.44 -0.89 29.66
CA GLY A 12 -10.60 -1.90 29.05
C GLY A 12 -9.58 -1.20 28.16
N CYS A 13 -8.30 -1.24 28.53
CA CYS A 13 -7.22 -0.92 27.60
C CYS A 13 -7.40 -1.83 26.37
N GLN A 14 -7.86 -1.28 25.26
CA GLN A 14 -7.79 -1.99 23.99
C GLN A 14 -6.30 -2.28 23.74
N LEU A 15 -5.96 -3.57 23.64
CA LEU A 15 -4.66 -4.04 23.17
C LEU A 15 -4.52 -3.58 21.72
N ILE A 16 -4.12 -2.32 21.52
CA ILE A 16 -3.69 -1.83 20.21
C ILE A 16 -2.32 -2.45 19.98
N SER A 17 -2.28 -3.57 19.26
CA SER A 17 -1.02 -4.16 18.83
C SER A 17 -0.21 -3.08 18.11
N PRO A 18 1.09 -2.92 18.42
CA PRO A 18 1.90 -1.93 17.75
C PRO A 18 1.87 -2.15 16.24
N LEU A 19 1.52 -1.10 15.50
CA LEU A 19 1.47 -1.11 14.04
C LEU A 19 2.90 -1.09 13.51
N PHE A 20 3.47 -2.28 13.25
CA PHE A 20 4.76 -2.40 12.55
C PHE A 20 4.58 -2.33 11.04
N VAL A 21 5.60 -1.80 10.36
CA VAL A 21 5.68 -1.82 8.90
C VAL A 21 6.48 -3.05 8.48
N ASP A 22 5.85 -3.95 7.72
CA ASP A 22 6.54 -5.08 7.12
C ASP A 22 7.25 -4.65 5.83
N TYR A 23 8.57 -4.48 5.91
CA TYR A 23 9.42 -4.15 4.77
C TYR A 23 9.92 -5.37 3.99
N ASN A 24 9.57 -6.60 4.38
CA ASN A 24 9.99 -7.78 3.62
C ASN A 24 9.44 -7.70 2.19
N GLY A 25 10.34 -7.91 1.22
CA GLY A 25 10.05 -7.76 -0.21
C GLY A 25 10.05 -6.32 -0.75
N VAL A 26 10.29 -5.30 0.09
CA VAL A 26 10.54 -3.93 -0.37
C VAL A 26 12.02 -3.79 -0.73
N ARG A 27 12.34 -3.13 -1.84
CA ARG A 27 13.73 -2.85 -2.23
C ARG A 27 14.40 -1.97 -1.17
N GLY A 28 15.63 -2.28 -0.78
CA GLY A 28 16.25 -1.71 0.44
C GLY A 28 16.35 -0.18 0.47
N ASP A 29 16.66 0.45 -0.66
CA ASP A 29 16.68 1.92 -0.82
C ASP A 29 15.29 2.53 -0.64
N VAL A 30 14.25 1.90 -1.20
CA VAL A 30 12.86 2.33 -1.04
C VAL A 30 12.40 2.15 0.40
N ALA A 31 12.74 1.02 1.04
CA ALA A 31 12.42 0.78 2.45
C ALA A 31 13.05 1.84 3.36
N SER A 32 14.33 2.16 3.13
CA SER A 32 15.03 3.23 3.86
C SER A 32 14.35 4.59 3.65
N TRP A 33 13.98 4.92 2.41
CA TRP A 33 13.27 6.16 2.09
C TRP A 33 11.90 6.26 2.79
N ILE A 34 11.11 5.17 2.80
CA ILE A 34 9.81 5.10 3.50
C ILE A 34 10.02 5.31 5.00
N ASN A 35 10.99 4.60 5.59
CA ASN A 35 11.23 4.66 7.03
C ASN A 35 11.59 6.08 7.50
N ASN A 36 12.39 6.79 6.69
CA ASN A 36 12.84 8.15 6.96
C ASN A 36 11.75 9.24 6.76
N GLN A 37 10.53 8.89 6.34
CA GLN A 37 9.41 9.85 6.27
C GLN A 37 8.88 10.17 7.68
N GLN A 38 9.50 11.12 8.39
CA GLN A 38 9.14 11.45 9.78
C GLN A 38 7.70 11.98 9.95
N LEU A 39 7.15 12.63 8.92
CA LEU A 39 5.81 13.23 8.95
C LEU A 39 4.69 12.23 8.62
N LEU A 40 5.02 10.99 8.25
CA LEU A 40 4.02 9.96 7.94
C LEU A 40 3.73 9.10 9.16
N SER A 41 2.44 8.79 9.37
CA SER A 41 2.02 7.80 10.35
C SER A 41 2.52 6.40 9.97
N MET A 42 2.54 5.48 10.95
CA MET A 42 2.90 4.07 10.68
C MET A 42 1.96 3.43 9.65
N GLN A 43 0.68 3.80 9.68
CA GLN A 43 -0.31 3.34 8.71
C GLN A 43 0.01 3.81 7.28
N GLN A 44 0.40 5.08 7.13
CA GLN A 44 0.83 5.63 5.85
C GLN A 44 2.11 4.96 5.33
N LYS A 45 3.07 4.68 6.22
CA LYS A 45 4.29 3.95 5.86
C LYS A 45 4.00 2.50 5.44
N ARG A 46 3.07 1.81 6.12
CA ARG A 46 2.61 0.48 5.71
C ARG A 46 2.01 0.50 4.31
N SER A 47 1.14 1.47 4.05
CA SER A 47 0.52 1.65 2.75
C SER A 47 1.58 1.89 1.65
N LEU A 48 2.61 2.70 1.93
CA LEU A 48 3.76 2.86 1.02
C LEU A 48 4.53 1.56 0.81
N ALA A 49 4.80 0.78 1.86
CA ALA A 49 5.52 -0.48 1.76
C ALA A 49 4.75 -1.50 0.90
N GLN A 50 3.44 -1.63 1.12
CA GLN A 50 2.57 -2.51 0.32
C GLN A 50 2.53 -2.08 -1.16
N LEU A 51 2.35 -0.78 -1.42
CA LEU A 51 2.39 -0.26 -2.79
C LEU A 51 3.74 -0.53 -3.45
N SER A 52 4.85 -0.34 -2.73
CA SER A 52 6.19 -0.63 -3.23
C SER A 52 6.34 -2.09 -3.63
N LYS A 53 5.91 -3.05 -2.80
CA LYS A 53 5.97 -4.49 -3.12
C LYS A 53 5.21 -4.82 -4.40
N ALA A 54 4.00 -4.26 -4.55
CA ALA A 54 3.17 -4.50 -5.72
C ALA A 54 3.78 -3.90 -7.00
N GLN A 55 4.25 -2.66 -6.91
CA GLN A 55 4.78 -1.91 -8.05
C GLN A 55 6.17 -2.38 -8.48
N GLN A 56 7.03 -2.83 -7.55
CA GLN A 56 8.34 -3.40 -7.89
C GLN A 56 8.25 -4.55 -8.90
N LYS A 57 7.15 -5.32 -8.89
CA LYS A 57 6.92 -6.39 -9.87
C LYS A 57 6.83 -5.88 -11.31
N LEU A 58 6.46 -4.61 -11.49
CA LEU A 58 6.38 -3.96 -12.80
C LEU A 58 7.72 -3.36 -13.26
N TYR A 59 8.81 -3.45 -12.47
CA TYR A 59 10.10 -2.88 -12.88
C TYR A 59 10.65 -3.51 -14.17
N GLN A 60 10.44 -4.82 -14.36
CA GLN A 60 10.76 -5.56 -15.58
C GLN A 60 9.48 -5.90 -16.37
N ILE A 61 8.62 -4.90 -16.58
CA ILE A 61 7.29 -5.09 -17.19
C ILE A 61 7.30 -5.85 -18.53
N GLU A 62 8.36 -5.69 -19.32
CA GLU A 62 8.56 -6.38 -20.61
C GLU A 62 8.72 -7.90 -20.48
N GLN A 63 9.13 -8.38 -19.31
CA GLN A 63 9.46 -9.79 -19.06
C GLN A 63 8.34 -10.53 -18.33
N ILE A 64 7.22 -9.85 -18.03
CA ILE A 64 6.10 -10.44 -17.30
C ILE A 64 5.30 -11.36 -18.22
N PRO A 65 5.20 -12.66 -17.92
CA PRO A 65 4.39 -13.60 -18.70
C PRO A 65 2.90 -13.24 -18.68
N GLU A 66 2.19 -13.51 -19.79
CA GLU A 66 0.76 -13.19 -19.94
C GLU A 66 -0.12 -13.82 -18.84
N ASP A 67 0.18 -15.05 -18.44
CA ASP A 67 -0.55 -15.78 -17.39
C ASP A 67 -0.38 -15.16 -15.99
N GLN A 68 0.65 -14.34 -15.78
CA GLN A 68 0.89 -13.62 -14.53
C GLN A 68 0.28 -12.21 -14.50
N LYS A 69 -0.02 -11.61 -15.66
CA LYS A 69 -0.48 -10.21 -15.77
C LYS A 69 -1.74 -9.96 -14.96
N LEU A 70 -2.70 -10.89 -14.93
CA LEU A 70 -3.94 -10.74 -14.16
C LEU A 70 -3.68 -10.64 -12.65
N ALA A 71 -2.86 -11.54 -12.11
CA ALA A 71 -2.54 -11.54 -10.68
C ALA A 71 -1.78 -10.27 -10.27
N ILE A 72 -0.81 -9.86 -11.09
CA ILE A 72 -0.03 -8.64 -10.86
C ILE A 72 -0.91 -7.38 -10.96
N ALA A 73 -1.80 -7.32 -11.96
CA ALA A 73 -2.77 -6.22 -12.10
C ALA A 73 -3.67 -6.12 -10.86
N LYS A 74 -4.20 -7.26 -10.39
CA LYS A 74 -5.05 -7.31 -9.20
C LYS A 74 -4.32 -6.76 -7.98
N GLN A 75 -3.09 -7.22 -7.74
CA GLN A 75 -2.28 -6.77 -6.61
C GLN A 75 -1.94 -5.29 -6.70
N ASN A 76 -1.56 -4.79 -7.88
CA ASN A 76 -1.25 -3.37 -8.09
C ASN A 76 -2.46 -2.48 -7.88
N GLN A 77 -3.62 -2.84 -8.43
CA GLN A 77 -4.84 -2.05 -8.27
C GLN A 77 -5.34 -2.02 -6.82
N ILE A 78 -5.28 -3.15 -6.09
CA ILE A 78 -5.61 -3.20 -4.66
C ILE A 78 -4.67 -2.30 -3.87
N ALA A 79 -3.36 -2.46 -4.05
CA ALA A 79 -2.36 -1.68 -3.31
C ALA A 79 -2.47 -0.19 -3.61
N LEU A 80 -2.73 0.18 -4.87
CA LEU A 80 -2.94 1.56 -5.28
C LEU A 80 -4.23 2.15 -4.70
N HIS A 81 -5.33 1.39 -4.68
CA HIS A 81 -6.56 1.79 -4.01
C HIS A 81 -6.32 2.08 -2.53
N CYS A 82 -5.66 1.16 -1.81
CA CYS A 82 -5.35 1.34 -0.39
C CYS A 82 -4.40 2.51 -0.15
N ALA A 83 -3.44 2.75 -1.05
CA ALA A 83 -2.57 3.93 -1.00
C ALA A 83 -3.35 5.23 -1.08
N TYR A 84 -4.30 5.36 -2.00
CA TYR A 84 -5.11 6.57 -2.12
C TYR A 84 -6.02 6.84 -0.92
N GLN A 85 -6.35 5.83 -0.10
CA GLN A 85 -7.09 6.05 1.14
C GLN A 85 -6.24 6.68 2.26
N GLN A 86 -4.91 6.50 2.22
CA GLN A 86 -4.00 6.89 3.31
C GLN A 86 -3.04 8.03 2.92
N LEU A 87 -2.80 8.23 1.62
CA LEU A 87 -1.71 9.05 1.09
C LEU A 87 -2.23 10.03 0.04
N THR A 88 -1.49 11.14 -0.11
CA THR A 88 -1.72 12.08 -1.21
C THR A 88 -1.14 11.55 -2.51
N GLU A 89 -1.71 11.99 -3.64
CA GLU A 89 -1.20 11.65 -4.97
C GLU A 89 0.28 12.04 -5.13
N HIS A 90 0.70 13.18 -4.57
CA HIS A 90 2.10 13.60 -4.60
C HIS A 90 3.02 12.56 -3.94
N LYS A 91 2.65 12.02 -2.78
CA LYS A 91 3.45 11.02 -2.07
C LYS A 91 3.52 9.70 -2.83
N ILE A 92 2.41 9.30 -3.46
CA ILE A 92 2.35 8.11 -4.34
C ILE A 92 3.28 8.29 -5.54
N LYS A 93 3.28 9.46 -6.18
CA LYS A 93 4.19 9.76 -7.30
C LYS A 93 5.66 9.75 -6.88
N GLN A 94 5.98 10.25 -5.68
CA GLN A 94 7.34 10.15 -5.12
C GLN A 94 7.77 8.70 -4.92
N LEU A 95 6.89 7.86 -4.35
CA LEU A 95 7.18 6.42 -4.22
C LEU A 95 7.40 5.77 -5.59
N GLN A 96 6.53 6.03 -6.57
CA GLN A 96 6.65 5.46 -7.92
C GLN A 96 7.97 5.85 -8.59
N ALA A 97 8.41 7.10 -8.42
CA ALA A 97 9.72 7.54 -8.90
C ALA A 97 10.86 6.76 -8.24
N MET A 98 10.78 6.51 -6.92
CA MET A 98 11.76 5.67 -6.21
C MET A 98 11.73 4.24 -6.74
N VAL A 99 10.56 3.61 -6.84
CA VAL A 99 10.40 2.21 -7.27
C VAL A 99 10.88 1.99 -8.71
N PHE A 100 10.46 2.83 -9.64
CA PHE A 100 10.71 2.63 -11.06
C PHE A 100 11.98 3.29 -11.60
N GLY A 101 12.49 4.30 -10.89
CA GLY A 101 13.44 5.26 -11.45
C GLY A 101 12.71 6.38 -12.19
N GLN A 102 13.21 7.61 -12.04
CA GLN A 102 12.58 8.82 -12.58
C GLN A 102 12.43 8.79 -14.12
N ASP A 103 13.39 8.17 -14.79
CA ASP A 103 13.49 8.02 -16.24
C ASP A 103 12.52 6.97 -16.82
N LYS A 104 12.25 5.89 -16.07
CA LYS A 104 11.44 4.75 -16.55
C LYS A 104 9.99 4.77 -16.08
N LYS A 105 9.70 5.51 -15.00
CA LYS A 105 8.39 5.54 -14.33
C LYS A 105 7.23 5.70 -15.32
N ASP A 106 7.28 6.73 -16.18
CA ASP A 106 6.16 7.02 -17.08
C ASP A 106 6.00 5.96 -18.18
N ALA A 107 7.10 5.40 -18.69
CA ALA A 107 7.07 4.31 -19.67
C ALA A 107 6.45 3.03 -19.08
N ILE A 108 6.86 2.66 -17.86
CA ILE A 108 6.33 1.48 -17.16
C ILE A 108 4.84 1.66 -16.86
N LEU A 109 4.43 2.82 -16.35
CA LEU A 109 3.02 3.08 -16.04
C LEU A 109 2.15 3.12 -17.29
N LYS A 110 2.64 3.69 -18.39
CA LYS A 110 1.94 3.69 -19.68
C LYS A 110 1.75 2.27 -20.19
N LYS A 111 2.80 1.45 -20.18
CA LYS A 111 2.72 0.06 -20.62
C LYS A 111 1.79 -0.77 -19.74
N TYR A 112 1.84 -0.57 -18.42
CA TYR A 112 0.90 -1.20 -17.49
C TYR A 112 -0.55 -0.86 -17.86
N ALA A 113 -0.86 0.40 -18.13
CA ALA A 113 -2.21 0.81 -18.53
C ALA A 113 -2.66 0.18 -19.88
N GLN A 114 -1.73 -0.06 -20.81
CA GLN A 114 -2.02 -0.58 -22.14
C GLN A 114 -2.11 -2.11 -22.20
N GLU A 115 -1.25 -2.81 -21.47
CA GLU A 115 -1.03 -4.26 -21.65
C GLU A 115 -1.58 -5.13 -20.53
N PHE A 116 -1.96 -4.55 -19.39
CA PHE A 116 -2.50 -5.30 -18.26
C PHE A 116 -4.02 -5.25 -18.25
N PRO A 117 -4.69 -6.33 -17.79
CA PRO A 117 -6.15 -6.36 -17.72
C PRO A 117 -6.67 -5.29 -16.76
N GLN A 118 -7.70 -4.56 -17.22
CA GLN A 118 -8.40 -3.58 -16.40
C GLN A 118 -9.45 -4.30 -15.55
N ILE A 119 -9.10 -4.61 -14.29
CA ILE A 119 -9.99 -5.32 -13.37
C ILE A 119 -10.96 -4.33 -12.72
N LYS A 120 -12.25 -4.65 -12.72
CA LYS A 120 -13.22 -3.97 -11.85
C LYS A 120 -13.15 -4.59 -10.48
N LEU A 121 -12.44 -3.97 -9.56
CA LEU A 121 -12.43 -4.40 -8.16
C LEU A 121 -13.71 -3.90 -7.47
N ALA A 122 -14.42 -4.81 -6.81
CA ALA A 122 -15.47 -4.42 -5.88
C ALA A 122 -14.79 -3.77 -4.66
N ALA A 123 -14.83 -2.43 -4.57
CA ALA A 123 -14.15 -1.69 -3.50
C ALA A 123 -14.57 -2.17 -2.10
N SER A 124 -15.83 -2.60 -1.93
CA SER A 124 -16.35 -3.18 -0.69
C SER A 124 -15.70 -4.51 -0.28
N ALA A 125 -15.04 -5.21 -1.21
CA ALA A 125 -14.34 -6.45 -0.96
C ALA A 125 -12.81 -6.25 -0.78
N ILE A 126 -12.32 -5.00 -0.89
CA ILE A 126 -10.90 -4.71 -0.67
C ILE A 126 -10.68 -4.46 0.82
N GLN A 127 -9.83 -5.28 1.43
CA GLN A 127 -9.33 -5.06 2.78
C GLN A 127 -7.96 -4.38 2.69
N CYS A 128 -7.90 -3.13 3.14
CA CYS A 128 -6.65 -2.42 3.35
C CYS A 128 -6.18 -2.68 4.78
N GLU A 129 -4.97 -3.21 4.95
CA GLU A 129 -4.31 -3.33 6.27
C GLU A 129 -3.86 -1.97 6.81
#